data_AF-A0A972N4K5-F1
#
_entry.id   AF-A0A972N4K5-F1
#
_cell.length_a   1.000
_cell.length_b   1.000
_cell.length_c   1.000
_cell.angle_alpha   90.00
_cell.angle_beta   90.00
_cell.angle_gamma   90.00
#
_symmetry.space_group_name_H-M   'P 1'
#
loop_
_entity.id
_entity.type
_entity.pdbx_description
1 polymer ?
#
loop_
_entity_poly.entity_id
_entity_poly.type
_entity_poly.pdbx_seq_one_letter_code
_entity_poly.pdbx_strand_id
1 'polypeptide(L)'
;MDKYTASVRELINTPILSTLYYKTREGKIRPTWRFWRWLSVIVINLAFFLSYHIDIQFLEGTLTGSRLLGFHLIDPFAALEILAAEHHIHTNIIIGTATIALFYFIVGGKAFCGWVCPYGLLSEIGEYFHQKLVSKRIIKERKFDPRVRYVFWVIFLAAAFIDGYLVFEIINPVGILSRFIVYGWSLAVVWVLVILAIEIFFSRRAWCKYVCPIGTTYSFLGWTSPM
;
A
#
# COMPACT_ATOMS: atom_id res chain seq x y z
N MET A 1 -22.19 23.40 9.39
CA MET A 1 -22.56 22.31 8.47
C MET A 1 -21.36 21.39 8.37
N ASP A 2 -21.53 20.12 8.74
CA ASP A 2 -20.48 19.12 8.67
C ASP A 2 -20.07 18.95 7.21
N LYS A 3 -18.79 19.17 6.90
CA LYS A 3 -18.22 18.92 5.56
C LYS A 3 -18.26 17.42 5.16
N TYR A 4 -18.80 16.55 6.02
CA TYR A 4 -19.12 15.16 5.68
C TYR A 4 -20.43 15.01 4.88
N THR A 5 -21.29 16.02 4.90
CA THR A 5 -22.50 16.12 4.06
C THR A 5 -22.29 17.08 2.87
N ALA A 6 -21.05 17.50 2.63
CA ALA A 6 -20.67 18.26 1.44
C ALA A 6 -20.80 17.35 0.22
N SER A 7 -21.49 17.81 -0.82
CA SER A 7 -21.62 17.04 -2.07
C SER A 7 -20.22 16.71 -2.60
N VAL A 8 -20.04 15.55 -3.27
CA VAL A 8 -18.77 15.11 -3.89
C VAL A 8 -18.09 16.25 -4.69
N ARG A 9 -18.89 17.18 -5.23
CA ARG A 9 -18.47 18.37 -5.96
C ARG A 9 -17.69 19.40 -5.13
N GLU A 10 -18.02 19.58 -3.85
CA GLU A 10 -17.33 20.53 -2.96
C GLU A 10 -15.94 20.01 -2.56
N LEU A 11 -15.79 18.69 -2.38
CA LEU A 11 -14.51 18.05 -2.07
C LEU A 11 -13.48 18.15 -3.22
N ILE A 12 -13.94 18.21 -4.46
CA ILE A 12 -13.07 18.31 -5.66
C ILE A 12 -12.39 19.68 -5.79
N ASN A 13 -13.00 20.73 -5.24
CA ASN A 13 -12.49 22.10 -5.35
C ASN A 13 -11.63 22.52 -4.14
N THR A 14 -11.68 21.76 -3.04
CA THR A 14 -10.87 22.04 -1.85
C THR A 14 -9.49 21.39 -1.93
N PRO A 15 -8.40 22.08 -1.55
CA PRO A 15 -7.05 21.50 -1.55
C PRO A 15 -6.99 20.28 -0.63
N ILE A 16 -6.24 19.24 -1.03
CA ILE A 16 -6.21 17.94 -0.34
C ILE A 16 -5.84 18.07 1.16
N LEU A 17 -4.95 19.00 1.50
CA LEU A 17 -4.57 19.29 2.89
C LEU A 17 -5.71 19.83 3.74
N SER A 18 -6.67 20.54 3.14
CA SER A 18 -7.83 21.06 3.88
C SER A 18 -8.82 19.96 4.29
N THR A 19 -8.65 18.74 3.76
CA THR A 19 -9.42 17.56 4.19
C THR A 19 -8.81 16.85 5.39
N LEU A 20 -7.61 17.24 5.84
CA LEU A 20 -6.94 16.65 7.00
C LEU A 20 -7.52 17.14 8.32
N TYR A 21 -8.09 18.35 8.34
CA TYR A 21 -8.64 18.98 9.54
C TYR A 21 -10.09 19.35 9.32
N TYR A 22 -10.94 19.10 10.32
CA TYR A 22 -12.31 19.59 10.32
C TYR A 22 -12.46 20.66 11.41
N LYS A 23 -13.30 21.66 11.12
CA LYS A 23 -13.63 22.73 12.07
C LYS A 23 -14.97 22.39 12.70
N THR A 24 -15.00 22.16 14.00
CA THR A 24 -16.23 21.89 14.76
C THR A 24 -17.10 23.16 14.78
N ARG A 25 -18.42 23.03 15.03
CA ARG A 25 -19.33 24.19 15.19
C ARG A 25 -18.85 25.22 16.22
N GLU A 26 -18.05 24.79 17.21
CA GLU A 26 -17.41 25.63 18.23
C GLU A 26 -16.11 26.33 17.79
N GLY A 27 -15.74 26.25 16.50
CA GLY A 27 -14.53 26.89 15.97
C GLY A 27 -13.21 26.16 16.26
N LYS A 28 -13.22 25.10 17.08
CA LYS A 28 -12.05 24.25 17.35
C LYS A 28 -11.67 23.41 16.13
N ILE A 29 -10.37 23.39 15.81
CA ILE A 29 -9.79 22.57 14.74
C ILE A 29 -9.44 21.20 15.33
N ARG A 30 -9.99 20.12 14.77
CA ARG A 30 -9.61 18.75 15.17
C ARG A 30 -9.05 17.96 13.97
N PRO A 31 -8.01 17.13 14.18
CA PRO A 31 -7.47 16.27 13.14
C PRO A 31 -8.48 15.18 12.77
N THR A 32 -8.54 14.87 11.47
CA THR A 32 -9.40 13.81 10.93
C THR A 32 -8.68 12.46 11.00
N TRP A 33 -9.42 11.36 10.92
CA TRP A 33 -8.85 10.01 10.80
C TRP A 33 -7.81 9.87 9.67
N ARG A 34 -8.00 10.60 8.55
CA ARG A 34 -7.03 10.66 7.44
C ARG A 34 -5.67 11.23 7.86
N PHE A 35 -5.66 12.23 8.75
CA PHE A 35 -4.43 12.81 9.27
C PHE A 35 -3.61 11.78 10.05
N TRP A 36 -4.25 11.02 10.94
CA TRP A 36 -3.58 9.97 11.71
C TRP A 36 -3.00 8.86 10.82
N ARG A 37 -3.71 8.50 9.74
CA ARG A 37 -3.21 7.54 8.74
C ARG A 37 -2.00 8.08 7.96
N TRP A 38 -2.03 9.33 7.55
CA TRP A 38 -0.89 9.95 6.86
C TRP A 38 0.32 10.07 7.78
N LEU A 39 0.08 10.46 9.03
CA LEU A 39 1.11 10.53 10.06
C LEU A 39 1.75 9.15 10.29
N SER A 40 0.97 8.08 10.42
CA SER A 40 1.51 6.74 10.62
C SER A 40 2.37 6.27 9.44
N VAL A 41 1.92 6.49 8.20
CA VAL A 41 2.68 6.11 7.00
C VAL A 41 4.01 6.86 6.97
N ILE A 42 3.98 8.18 7.19
CA ILE A 42 5.19 9.02 7.18
C ILE A 42 6.13 8.59 8.30
N VAL A 43 5.63 8.40 9.53
CA VAL A 43 6.45 8.01 10.69
C VAL A 43 7.11 6.65 10.46
N ILE A 44 6.37 5.65 9.96
CA ILE A 44 6.92 4.32 9.72
C ILE A 44 8.00 4.38 8.63
N ASN A 45 7.72 5.01 7.49
CA ASN A 45 8.69 5.08 6.39
C ASN A 45 9.93 5.92 6.77
N LEU A 46 9.74 6.98 7.58
CA LEU A 46 10.84 7.77 8.12
C LEU A 46 11.66 6.97 9.14
N ALA A 47 11.03 6.11 9.94
CA ALA A 47 11.76 5.19 10.84
C ALA A 47 12.64 4.20 10.05
N PHE A 48 12.15 3.66 8.92
CA PHE A 48 12.97 2.84 8.02
C PHE A 48 14.15 3.62 7.44
N PHE A 49 13.92 4.85 6.97
CA PHE A 49 14.98 5.72 6.46
C PHE A 49 16.03 6.05 7.52
N LEU A 50 15.58 6.40 8.74
CA LEU A 50 16.45 6.76 9.84
C LEU A 50 17.26 5.56 10.35
N SER A 51 16.65 4.37 10.38
CA SER A 51 17.36 3.14 10.76
C SER A 51 18.49 2.82 9.79
N TYR A 52 18.26 2.99 8.48
CA TYR A 52 19.30 2.78 7.46
C TYR A 52 20.43 3.81 7.57
N HIS A 53 20.11 5.09 7.81
CA HIS A 53 21.11 6.14 7.82
C HIS A 53 21.95 6.20 9.10
N ILE A 54 21.42 5.70 10.23
CA ILE A 54 22.13 5.65 11.51
C ILE A 54 22.87 4.31 11.70
N ASP A 55 22.82 3.39 10.72
CA ASP A 55 23.47 2.06 10.77
C ASP A 55 23.11 1.26 12.05
N ILE A 56 21.92 1.52 12.60
CA ILE A 56 21.40 0.74 13.72
C ILE A 56 20.81 -0.52 13.08
N GLN A 57 21.39 -1.70 13.36
CA GLN A 57 20.93 -3.04 12.93
C GLN A 57 19.50 -3.42 13.43
N PHE A 58 18.68 -2.43 13.78
CA PHE A 58 17.35 -2.59 14.34
C PHE A 58 16.31 -2.90 13.25
N LEU A 59 16.40 -2.28 12.06
CA LEU A 59 15.57 -2.56 10.88
C LEU A 59 16.42 -2.60 9.60
N GLU A 60 16.64 -3.79 9.07
CA GLU A 60 17.23 -3.98 7.74
C GLU A 60 16.19 -4.56 6.78
N GLY A 61 16.02 -3.96 5.59
CA GLY A 61 15.16 -4.52 4.54
C GLY A 61 14.06 -3.57 4.06
N THR A 62 12.99 -4.15 3.53
CA THR A 62 11.89 -3.43 2.87
C THR A 62 10.55 -3.80 3.47
N LEU A 63 9.48 -3.12 3.07
CA LEU A 63 8.12 -3.42 3.53
C LEU A 63 7.63 -4.86 3.21
N THR A 64 8.29 -5.57 2.29
CA THR A 64 7.97 -6.94 1.87
C THR A 64 8.86 -7.99 2.58
N GLY A 65 10.03 -7.58 3.06
CA GLY A 65 10.87 -8.39 3.93
C GLY A 65 11.81 -7.51 4.72
N SER A 66 11.60 -7.41 6.03
CA SER A 66 12.45 -6.67 6.96
C SER A 66 12.93 -7.55 8.09
N ARG A 67 14.12 -7.25 8.62
CA ARG A 67 14.72 -7.88 9.78
C ARG A 67 14.59 -6.90 10.93
N LEU A 68 13.67 -7.15 11.85
CA LEU A 68 13.48 -6.37 13.07
C LEU A 68 14.23 -7.07 14.20
N LEU A 69 15.33 -6.49 14.71
CA LEU A 69 16.07 -7.03 15.85
C LEU A 69 16.44 -8.53 15.74
N GLY A 70 16.77 -8.99 14.53
CA GLY A 70 17.10 -10.40 14.27
C GLY A 70 15.91 -11.31 13.95
N PHE A 71 14.66 -10.83 14.08
CA PHE A 71 13.47 -11.52 13.59
C PHE A 71 13.21 -11.18 12.13
N HIS A 72 13.07 -12.20 11.29
CA HIS A 72 12.69 -12.03 9.89
C HIS A 72 11.19 -11.77 9.81
N LEU A 73 10.80 -10.54 9.51
CA LEU A 73 9.42 -10.16 9.23
C LEU A 73 9.22 -10.15 7.72
N ILE A 74 8.61 -11.21 7.19
CA ILE A 74 8.27 -11.34 5.77
C ILE A 74 6.76 -11.23 5.60
N ASP A 75 6.34 -10.46 4.59
CA ASP A 75 4.93 -10.32 4.29
C ASP A 75 4.30 -11.66 3.87
N PRO A 76 3.02 -11.92 4.22
CA PRO A 76 2.41 -13.22 3.94
C PRO A 76 2.35 -13.60 2.47
N PHE A 77 2.41 -12.63 1.54
CA PHE A 77 2.42 -12.93 0.12
C PHE A 77 3.82 -13.32 -0.37
N ALA A 78 4.85 -12.53 -0.03
CA ALA A 78 6.23 -12.91 -0.35
C ALA A 78 6.64 -14.23 0.32
N ALA A 79 6.13 -14.53 1.52
CA ALA A 79 6.32 -15.84 2.14
C ALA A 79 5.80 -16.97 1.26
N LEU A 80 4.60 -16.81 0.70
CA LEU A 80 4.01 -17.80 -0.21
C LEU A 80 4.82 -17.91 -1.51
N GLU A 81 5.32 -16.80 -2.04
CA GLU A 81 6.18 -16.82 -3.23
C GLU A 81 7.52 -17.54 -2.97
N ILE A 82 8.17 -17.29 -1.83
CA ILE A 82 9.43 -17.97 -1.47
C ILE A 82 9.18 -19.47 -1.26
N LEU A 83 8.10 -19.83 -0.55
CA LEU A 83 7.73 -21.23 -0.36
C LEU A 83 7.44 -21.94 -1.69
N ALA A 84 6.78 -21.25 -2.63
CA ALA A 84 6.50 -21.77 -3.96
C ALA A 84 7.77 -21.90 -4.81
N ALA A 85 8.74 -20.98 -4.68
CA ALA A 85 9.97 -20.98 -5.44
C ALA A 85 10.98 -22.01 -4.92
N GLU A 86 11.33 -21.97 -3.63
CA GLU A 86 12.45 -22.76 -3.09
C GLU A 86 12.06 -24.19 -2.74
N HIS A 87 10.76 -24.51 -2.61
CA HIS A 87 10.25 -25.82 -2.17
C HIS A 87 10.79 -26.32 -0.81
N HIS A 88 11.66 -25.53 -0.17
CA HIS A 88 12.27 -25.78 1.13
C HIS A 88 11.73 -24.78 2.14
N ILE A 89 11.37 -25.32 3.30
CA ILE A 89 10.71 -24.55 4.35
C ILE A 89 11.76 -24.09 5.35
N HIS A 90 12.17 -22.83 5.26
CA HIS A 90 12.97 -22.20 6.30
C HIS A 90 12.09 -21.84 7.51
N THR A 91 12.33 -22.47 8.65
CA THR A 91 11.56 -22.26 9.90
C THR A 91 11.49 -20.79 10.32
N ASN A 92 12.54 -20.02 10.04
CA ASN A 92 12.61 -18.59 10.33
C ASN A 92 11.56 -17.77 9.55
N ILE A 93 11.26 -18.16 8.31
CA ILE A 93 10.26 -17.49 7.47
C ILE A 93 8.86 -17.76 8.01
N ILE A 94 8.56 -19.01 8.39
CA ILE A 94 7.24 -19.35 8.95
C ILE A 94 6.97 -18.56 10.23
N ILE A 95 7.92 -18.55 11.18
CA ILE A 95 7.72 -17.87 12.45
C ILE A 95 7.49 -16.37 12.23
N GLY A 96 8.27 -15.78 11.32
CA GLY A 96 8.14 -14.39 10.88
C GLY A 96 6.78 -14.05 10.30
N THR A 97 6.37 -14.81 9.28
CA THR A 97 5.10 -14.62 8.59
C THR A 97 3.91 -14.90 9.49
N ALA A 98 3.97 -15.94 10.33
CA ALA A 98 2.90 -16.26 11.27
C ALA A 98 2.68 -15.12 12.29
N THR A 99 3.77 -14.53 12.79
CA THR A 99 3.69 -13.40 13.73
C THR A 99 3.01 -12.18 13.08
N ILE A 100 3.41 -11.84 11.86
CA ILE A 100 2.82 -10.73 11.10
C ILE A 100 1.36 -11.03 10.73
N ALA A 101 1.09 -12.24 10.24
CA ALA A 101 -0.24 -12.66 9.84
C ALA A 101 -1.20 -12.60 11.04
N LEU A 102 -0.77 -13.07 12.22
CA LEU A 102 -1.56 -13.00 13.45
C LEU A 102 -1.82 -11.55 13.89
N PHE A 103 -0.80 -10.69 13.84
CA PHE A 103 -0.95 -9.28 14.16
C PHE A 103 -1.97 -8.59 13.24
N TYR A 104 -1.84 -8.78 11.92
CA TYR A 104 -2.77 -8.18 10.94
C TYR A 104 -4.13 -8.88 10.87
N PHE A 105 -4.23 -10.11 11.34
CA PHE A 105 -5.52 -10.78 11.55
C PHE A 105 -6.33 -10.04 12.62
N ILE A 106 -5.70 -9.64 13.73
CA ILE A 106 -6.34 -8.91 14.84
C ILE A 106 -6.63 -7.45 14.45
N VAL A 107 -5.66 -6.75 13.85
CA VAL A 107 -5.76 -5.32 13.52
C VAL A 107 -6.61 -5.07 12.26
N GLY A 108 -6.77 -6.09 11.41
CA GLY A 108 -7.53 -6.04 10.17
C GLY A 108 -6.61 -5.91 8.94
N GLY A 109 -6.82 -6.79 7.96
CA GLY A 109 -5.92 -6.92 6.79
C GLY A 109 -5.74 -5.65 5.97
N LYS A 110 -6.78 -4.83 5.79
CA LYS A 110 -6.66 -3.55 5.07
C LYS A 110 -5.88 -2.47 5.84
N ALA A 111 -5.53 -2.70 7.11
CA ALA A 111 -4.76 -1.76 7.90
C ALA A 111 -3.34 -1.58 7.34
N PHE A 112 -2.72 -2.64 6.82
CA PHE A 112 -1.37 -2.54 6.22
C PHE A 112 -1.33 -1.54 5.06
N CYS A 113 -2.20 -1.73 4.05
CA CYS A 113 -2.27 -0.84 2.89
C CYS A 113 -2.71 0.59 3.26
N GLY A 114 -3.42 0.76 4.38
CA GLY A 114 -3.97 2.04 4.80
C GLY A 114 -3.08 2.88 5.73
N TRP A 115 -2.24 2.24 6.54
CA TRP A 115 -1.47 2.85 7.63
C TRP A 115 0.05 2.70 7.49
N VAL A 116 0.50 1.75 6.66
CA VAL A 116 1.91 1.40 6.52
C VAL A 116 2.41 1.67 5.11
N CYS A 117 1.61 1.31 4.09
CA CYS A 117 2.02 1.36 2.70
C CYS A 117 2.17 2.80 2.15
N PRO A 118 3.38 3.21 1.68
CA PRO A 118 3.60 4.53 1.10
C PRO A 118 2.91 4.69 -0.25
N TYR A 119 2.79 3.60 -1.02
CA TYR A 119 2.09 3.62 -2.30
C TYR A 119 0.58 3.82 -2.11
N GLY A 120 0.01 3.33 -1.01
CA GLY A 120 -1.39 3.58 -0.65
C GLY A 120 -1.71 5.07 -0.52
N LEU A 121 -0.78 5.84 0.04
CA LEU A 121 -0.88 7.30 0.16
C LEU A 121 -0.78 7.99 -1.21
N LEU A 122 0.17 7.56 -2.05
CA LEU A 122 0.28 8.06 -3.44
C LEU A 122 -0.96 7.78 -4.27
N SER A 123 -1.53 6.57 -4.16
CA SER A 123 -2.74 6.18 -4.88
C SER A 123 -3.98 6.97 -4.42
N GLU A 124 -4.04 7.36 -3.14
CA GLU A 124 -5.09 8.27 -2.64
C GLU A 124 -4.96 9.69 -3.22
N ILE A 125 -3.73 10.20 -3.35
CA ILE A 125 -3.45 11.47 -4.03
C ILE A 125 -3.82 11.37 -5.52
N GLY A 126 -3.44 10.26 -6.19
CA GLY A 126 -3.81 9.98 -7.58
C GLY A 126 -5.32 9.93 -7.79
N GLU A 127 -6.06 9.33 -6.85
CA GLU A 127 -7.53 9.32 -6.88
C GLU A 127 -8.12 10.74 -6.82
N TYR A 128 -7.60 11.62 -5.97
CA TYR A 128 -8.04 13.01 -5.90
C TYR A 128 -7.86 13.74 -7.24
N PHE A 129 -6.70 13.56 -7.90
CA PHE A 129 -6.47 14.12 -9.23
C PHE A 129 -7.39 13.51 -10.29
N HIS A 130 -7.57 12.20 -10.29
CA HIS A 130 -8.50 11.51 -11.19
C HIS A 130 -9.92 12.07 -11.08
N GLN A 131 -10.45 12.20 -9.85
CA GLN A 131 -11.79 12.73 -9.63
C GLN A 131 -11.92 14.18 -10.10
N LYS A 132 -10.86 15.00 -9.96
CA LYS A 132 -10.82 16.36 -10.49
C LYS A 132 -10.85 16.40 -12.02
N LEU A 133 -10.12 15.51 -12.68
CA LEU A 133 -10.11 15.35 -14.14
C LEU A 133 -11.45 14.85 -14.70
N VAL A 134 -12.07 13.88 -14.02
CA VAL A 134 -13.41 13.36 -14.36
C VAL A 134 -14.49 14.43 -14.15
N SER A 135 -14.41 15.22 -13.08
CA SER A 135 -15.34 16.33 -12.82
C SER A 135 -15.27 17.42 -13.91
N LYS A 136 -14.08 17.67 -14.45
CA LYS A 136 -13.86 18.55 -15.61
C LYS A 136 -14.27 17.93 -16.95
N ARG A 137 -14.81 16.70 -16.96
CA ARG A 137 -15.18 15.91 -18.15
C ARG A 137 -14.05 15.69 -19.16
N ILE A 138 -12.80 15.80 -18.72
CA ILE A 138 -11.63 15.54 -19.59
C ILE A 138 -11.49 14.03 -19.83
N ILE A 139 -11.93 13.21 -18.87
CA ILE A 139 -11.73 11.76 -18.84
C ILE A 139 -13.03 11.07 -18.43
N LYS A 140 -13.30 9.90 -19.03
CA LYS A 140 -14.44 9.03 -18.68
C LYS A 140 -13.98 7.96 -17.70
N GLU A 141 -14.65 7.85 -16.55
CA GLU A 141 -14.33 6.82 -15.55
C GLU A 141 -14.59 5.43 -16.15
N ARG A 142 -13.56 4.57 -16.19
CA ARG A 142 -13.69 3.15 -16.51
C ARG A 142 -13.56 2.34 -15.24
N LYS A 143 -14.57 1.54 -14.93
CA LYS A 143 -14.55 0.59 -13.81
C LYS A 143 -14.29 -0.80 -14.38
N PHE A 144 -13.28 -1.47 -13.85
CA PHE A 144 -13.02 -2.88 -14.12
C PHE A 144 -13.62 -3.74 -13.01
N ASP A 145 -13.79 -5.05 -13.28
CA ASP A 145 -14.26 -6.00 -12.28
C ASP A 145 -13.16 -6.19 -11.21
N PRO A 146 -13.44 -5.93 -9.91
CA PRO A 146 -12.47 -6.14 -8.83
C PRO A 146 -11.99 -7.61 -8.70
N ARG A 147 -12.71 -8.58 -9.27
CA ARG A 147 -12.37 -10.00 -9.21
C ARG A 147 -11.07 -10.34 -9.95
N VAL A 148 -10.65 -9.48 -10.87
CA VAL A 148 -9.40 -9.65 -11.63
C VAL A 148 -8.17 -9.74 -10.70
N ARG A 149 -8.23 -9.15 -9.50
CA ARG A 149 -7.14 -9.25 -8.51
C ARG A 149 -6.81 -10.69 -8.08
N TYR A 150 -7.82 -11.57 -8.04
CA TYR A 150 -7.62 -12.98 -7.68
C TYR A 150 -6.91 -13.73 -8.80
N VAL A 151 -7.18 -13.36 -10.05
CA VAL A 151 -6.50 -13.92 -11.22
C VAL A 151 -5.03 -13.52 -11.19
N PHE A 152 -4.72 -12.24 -10.96
CA PHE A 152 -3.33 -11.80 -10.83
C PHE A 152 -2.62 -12.45 -9.63
N TRP A 153 -3.31 -12.65 -8.50
CA TRP A 153 -2.76 -13.35 -7.35
C TRP A 153 -2.31 -14.78 -7.69
N VAL A 154 -3.15 -15.54 -8.40
CA VAL A 154 -2.80 -16.90 -8.86
C VAL A 154 -1.68 -16.86 -9.90
N ILE A 155 -1.70 -15.89 -10.83
CA ILE A 155 -0.67 -15.76 -11.86
C ILE A 155 0.70 -15.49 -11.25
N PHE A 156 0.81 -14.56 -10.30
CA PHE A 156 2.10 -14.26 -9.66
C PHE A 156 2.63 -15.43 -8.84
N LEU A 157 1.75 -16.13 -8.12
CA LEU A 157 2.14 -17.33 -7.38
C LEU A 157 2.58 -18.46 -8.31
N ALA A 158 1.89 -18.67 -9.43
CA ALA A 158 2.27 -19.65 -10.44
C ALA A 158 3.58 -19.28 -11.13
N ALA A 159 3.82 -18.00 -11.42
CA ALA A 159 5.08 -17.52 -11.97
C ALA A 159 6.24 -17.77 -11.00
N ALA A 160 6.05 -17.49 -9.70
CA ALA A 160 7.06 -17.78 -8.68
C ALA A 160 7.39 -19.28 -8.59
N PHE A 161 6.36 -20.14 -8.72
CA PHE A 161 6.54 -21.60 -8.73
C PHE A 161 7.31 -22.12 -9.96
N ILE A 162 7.07 -21.55 -11.14
CA ILE A 162 7.68 -22.00 -12.39
C ILE A 162 9.10 -21.45 -12.57
N ASP A 163 9.27 -20.14 -12.35
CA ASP A 163 10.53 -19.45 -12.63
C ASP A 163 11.52 -19.53 -11.46
N GLY A 164 11.04 -19.79 -10.23
CA GLY A 164 11.84 -19.73 -9.01
C GLY A 164 12.24 -18.30 -8.62
N TYR A 165 11.74 -17.28 -9.33
CA TYR A 165 11.98 -15.87 -9.06
C TYR A 165 10.72 -15.17 -8.54
N LEU A 166 10.88 -14.24 -7.60
CA LEU A 166 9.80 -13.40 -7.10
C LEU A 166 9.49 -12.27 -8.10
N VAL A 167 8.82 -12.62 -9.20
CA VAL A 167 8.47 -11.68 -10.29
C VAL A 167 7.71 -10.46 -9.76
N PHE A 168 6.83 -10.68 -8.79
CA PHE A 168 6.07 -9.60 -8.20
C PHE A 168 6.96 -8.58 -7.49
N GLU A 169 7.98 -8.99 -6.73
CA GLU A 169 8.87 -8.08 -5.99
C GLU A 169 9.62 -7.08 -6.88
N ILE A 170 9.85 -7.45 -8.14
CA ILE A 170 10.52 -6.61 -9.14
C ILE A 170 9.58 -5.50 -9.63
N ILE A 171 8.30 -5.82 -9.84
CA ILE A 171 7.31 -4.91 -10.44
C ILE A 171 6.55 -4.14 -9.35
N ASN A 172 6.56 -4.64 -8.11
CA ASN A 172 5.79 -4.13 -6.99
C ASN A 172 6.13 -2.66 -6.66
N PRO A 173 5.21 -1.70 -6.92
CA PRO A 173 5.46 -0.29 -6.63
C PRO A 173 5.59 -0.02 -5.13
N VAL A 174 5.06 -0.89 -4.25
CA VAL A 174 5.26 -0.79 -2.80
C VAL A 174 6.72 -1.03 -2.45
N GLY A 175 7.32 -2.11 -2.98
CA GLY A 175 8.72 -2.45 -2.78
C GLY A 175 9.64 -1.41 -3.41
N ILE A 176 9.38 -0.99 -4.65
CA ILE A 176 10.14 0.06 -5.34
C ILE A 176 10.11 1.38 -4.55
N LEU A 177 8.94 1.81 -4.08
CA LEU A 177 8.82 3.06 -3.34
C LEU A 177 9.48 2.96 -1.96
N SER A 178 9.36 1.82 -1.28
CA SER A 178 10.09 1.55 -0.03
C SER A 178 11.60 1.65 -0.23
N ARG A 179 12.14 1.02 -1.28
CA ARG A 179 13.56 1.08 -1.65
C ARG A 179 13.99 2.50 -2.01
N PHE A 180 13.14 3.24 -2.72
CA PHE A 180 13.40 4.64 -3.06
C PHE A 180 13.49 5.53 -1.80
N ILE A 181 12.63 5.30 -0.81
CA ILE A 181 12.67 6.06 0.44
C ILE A 181 13.93 5.71 1.24
N VAL A 182 14.28 4.42 1.33
CA VAL A 182 15.41 3.95 2.16
C VAL A 182 16.76 4.24 1.51
N TYR A 183 16.95 3.85 0.25
CA TYR A 183 18.24 3.90 -0.45
C TYR A 183 18.39 5.14 -1.35
N GLY A 184 17.33 5.91 -1.56
CA GLY A 184 17.34 7.11 -2.42
C GLY A 184 17.00 6.81 -3.89
N TRP A 185 17.56 7.62 -4.81
CA TRP A 185 17.18 7.62 -6.21
C TRP A 185 17.37 6.26 -6.90
N SER A 186 16.29 5.76 -7.55
CA SER A 186 16.33 4.53 -8.35
C SER A 186 15.58 4.71 -9.67
N LEU A 187 16.08 4.10 -10.75
CA LEU A 187 15.41 4.12 -12.06
C LEU A 187 14.01 3.49 -12.01
N ALA A 188 13.79 2.58 -11.06
CA ALA A 188 12.50 1.94 -10.83
C ALA A 188 11.37 2.93 -10.45
N VAL A 189 11.69 4.14 -9.97
CA VAL A 189 10.69 5.18 -9.70
C VAL A 189 9.91 5.58 -10.95
N VAL A 190 10.55 5.54 -12.13
CA VAL A 190 9.88 5.83 -13.40
C VAL A 190 8.69 4.88 -13.60
N TRP A 191 8.85 3.60 -13.23
CA TRP A 191 7.77 2.62 -13.29
C TRP A 191 6.60 2.99 -12.35
N VAL A 192 6.90 3.42 -11.13
CA VAL A 192 5.87 3.88 -10.17
C VAL A 192 5.11 5.09 -10.72
N LEU A 193 5.82 6.04 -11.35
CA LEU A 193 5.19 7.21 -11.98
C LEU A 193 4.30 6.83 -13.17
N VAL A 194 4.72 5.86 -14.00
CA VAL A 194 3.91 5.34 -15.11
C VAL A 194 2.63 4.69 -14.57
N ILE A 195 2.72 3.84 -13.55
CA ILE A 195 1.53 3.24 -12.93
C ILE A 195 0.63 4.35 -12.38
N LEU A 196 1.18 5.32 -11.64
CA LEU A 196 0.41 6.42 -11.06
C LEU A 196 -0.28 7.28 -12.14
N ALA A 197 0.37 7.51 -13.28
CA ALA A 197 -0.25 8.17 -14.43
C ALA A 197 -1.44 7.35 -14.95
N ILE A 198 -1.29 6.02 -15.10
CA ILE A 198 -2.39 5.14 -15.51
C ILE A 198 -3.55 5.22 -14.49
N GLU A 199 -3.27 5.28 -13.19
CA GLU A 199 -4.33 5.45 -12.17
C GLU A 199 -5.05 6.80 -12.30
N ILE A 200 -4.31 7.87 -12.61
CA ILE A 200 -4.90 9.21 -12.80
C ILE A 200 -5.73 9.29 -14.08
N PHE A 201 -5.28 8.66 -15.18
CA PHE A 201 -5.92 8.80 -16.49
C PHE A 201 -6.97 7.73 -16.82
N PHE A 202 -6.84 6.49 -16.31
CA PHE A 202 -7.73 5.38 -16.70
C PHE A 202 -8.71 4.99 -15.60
N SER A 203 -8.22 4.68 -14.40
CA SER A 203 -9.06 4.16 -13.31
C SER A 203 -8.53 4.52 -11.93
N ARG A 204 -9.44 4.92 -11.04
CA ARG A 204 -9.17 5.11 -9.61
C ARG A 204 -8.48 3.88 -9.01
N ARG A 205 -7.30 4.11 -8.40
CA ARG A 205 -6.50 3.10 -7.68
C ARG A 205 -6.35 1.78 -8.45
N ALA A 206 -6.05 1.85 -9.75
CA ALA A 206 -6.03 0.69 -10.63
C ALA A 206 -5.11 -0.43 -10.12
N TRP A 207 -3.92 -0.08 -9.63
CA TRP A 207 -2.96 -1.06 -9.14
C TRP A 207 -3.44 -1.73 -7.85
N CYS A 208 -3.76 -0.92 -6.84
CA CYS A 208 -4.22 -1.42 -5.54
C CYS A 208 -5.52 -2.23 -5.62
N LYS A 209 -6.41 -1.90 -6.58
CA LYS A 209 -7.72 -2.53 -6.70
C LYS A 209 -7.73 -3.78 -7.58
N TYR A 210 -6.95 -3.80 -8.66
CA TYR A 210 -7.03 -4.87 -9.67
C TYR A 210 -5.77 -5.73 -9.77
N VAL A 211 -4.58 -5.22 -9.42
CA VAL A 211 -3.31 -5.90 -9.70
C VAL A 211 -2.61 -6.38 -8.42
N CYS A 212 -2.68 -5.60 -7.34
CA CYS A 212 -1.89 -5.82 -6.13
C CYS A 212 -2.30 -7.13 -5.39
N PRO A 213 -1.44 -8.16 -5.38
CA PRO A 213 -1.68 -9.41 -4.68
C PRO A 213 -1.52 -9.28 -3.17
N ILE A 214 -0.63 -8.40 -2.68
CA ILE A 214 -0.46 -8.09 -1.25
C ILE A 214 -1.80 -7.72 -0.62
N GLY A 215 -2.55 -6.80 -1.23
CA GLY A 215 -3.85 -6.38 -0.73
C GLY A 215 -4.89 -7.51 -0.75
N THR A 216 -4.73 -8.49 -1.64
CA THR A 216 -5.60 -9.67 -1.72
C THR A 216 -5.28 -10.68 -0.62
N THR A 217 -4.00 -10.97 -0.37
CA THR A 217 -3.54 -11.82 0.74
C THR A 217 -3.97 -11.26 2.09
N TYR A 218 -3.77 -9.96 2.32
CA TYR A 218 -4.24 -9.32 3.54
C TYR A 218 -5.77 -9.27 3.62
N SER A 219 -6.50 -9.16 2.49
CA SER A 219 -7.96 -9.26 2.51
C SER A 219 -8.46 -10.65 2.94
N PHE A 220 -7.71 -11.71 2.63
CA PHE A 220 -8.04 -13.06 3.11
C PHE A 220 -7.77 -13.23 4.61
N LEU A 221 -6.71 -12.59 5.12
CA LEU A 221 -6.38 -12.61 6.56
C LEU A 221 -7.35 -11.74 7.39
N GLY A 222 -7.82 -10.63 6.86
CA GLY A 222 -8.71 -9.71 7.56
C GLY A 222 -10.19 -10.00 7.32
N TRP A 223 -10.81 -10.86 8.13
CA TRP A 223 -12.24 -11.14 8.06
C TRP A 223 -13.14 -9.93 8.39
N THR A 224 -12.62 -8.94 9.12
CA THR A 224 -13.41 -7.91 9.81
C THR A 224 -13.48 -6.54 9.13
N SER A 225 -12.86 -6.33 7.96
CA SER A 225 -12.94 -5.03 7.28
C SER A 225 -13.95 -5.05 6.11
N PRO A 226 -15.07 -4.30 6.18
CA PRO A 226 -16.08 -4.33 5.14
C PRO A 226 -15.50 -3.90 3.78
N MET A 227 -16.04 -4.51 2.72
CA MET A 227 -15.77 -4.12 1.34
C MET A 227 -16.39 -2.77 1.02
#